data_AF-A0A8C3S2U5-F1
#
_entry.id   AF-A0A8C3S2U5-F1
#
_cell.length_a   1.000
_cell.length_b   1.000
_cell.length_c   1.000
_cell.angle_alpha   90.00
_cell.angle_beta   90.00
_cell.angle_gamma   90.00
#
_symmetry.space_group_name_H-M   'P 1'
#
loop_
_entity.id
_entity.type
_entity.pdbx_description
1 polymer ?
#
loop_
_entity_poly.entity_id
_entity_poly.type
_entity_poly.pdbx_seq_one_letter_code
_entity_poly.pdbx_strand_id
1 'polypeptide(L)'
;MEPEGEQERERLLHSQRLKAAVHYTVGCLCQEVAEDKGIQFSKQTIAAISEITFRQCEVFAKDLEMFARHGKRTVINSEDVKLLARRSNSLLRYITQKSEELALNNLEQKERKKKKSSTAKGKRTSDEQVEVMAESEDSNMA
;
A
#
# COMPACT_ATOMS: atom_id res chain seq x y z
N MET A 1 35.20 1.85 19.76
CA MET A 1 34.26 0.76 20.05
C MET A 1 32.89 1.35 20.47
N GLU A 2 32.45 2.43 19.80
CA GLU A 2 31.19 3.16 20.07
C GLU A 2 30.04 2.98 19.04
N PRO A 3 30.20 2.34 17.85
CA PRO A 3 29.15 2.37 16.82
C PRO A 3 27.94 1.47 17.12
N GLU A 4 28.08 0.50 18.03
CA GLU A 4 27.00 -0.46 18.35
C GLU A 4 25.89 0.20 19.20
N GLY A 5 26.24 1.10 20.11
CA GLY A 5 25.27 1.78 20.98
C GLY A 5 24.37 2.78 20.24
N GLU A 6 24.90 3.46 19.22
CA GLU A 6 24.12 4.38 18.39
C GLU A 6 23.13 3.63 17.50
N GLN A 7 23.54 2.50 16.93
CA GLN A 7 22.70 1.69 16.05
C GLN A 7 21.56 1.00 16.82
N GLU A 8 21.83 0.51 18.03
CA GLU A 8 20.82 0.00 18.97
C GLU A 8 19.78 1.08 19.29
N ARG A 9 20.25 2.29 19.63
CA ARG A 9 19.39 3.43 19.96
C ARG A 9 18.50 3.82 18.77
N GLU A 10 19.04 3.86 17.56
CA GLU A 10 18.27 4.15 16.36
C GLU A 10 17.17 3.11 16.12
N ARG A 11 17.50 1.81 16.26
CA ARG A 11 16.52 0.71 16.15
C ARG A 11 15.41 0.83 17.19
N LEU A 12 15.76 1.16 18.43
CA LEU A 12 14.78 1.37 19.51
C LEU A 12 13.84 2.53 19.18
N LEU A 13 14.38 3.68 18.76
CA LEU A 13 13.57 4.84 18.38
C LEU A 13 12.66 4.53 17.18
N HIS A 14 13.18 3.81 16.18
CA HIS A 14 12.39 3.38 15.03
C HIS A 14 11.24 2.45 15.44
N SER A 15 11.54 1.45 16.27
CA SER A 15 10.54 0.51 16.79
C SER A 15 9.44 1.22 17.59
N GLN A 16 9.81 2.19 18.44
CA GLN A 16 8.82 2.98 19.19
C GLN A 16 7.89 3.78 18.27
N ARG A 17 8.41 4.38 17.19
CA ARG A 17 7.56 5.08 16.21
C ARG A 17 6.56 4.15 15.54
N LEU A 18 7.00 2.95 15.15
CA LEU A 18 6.10 1.94 14.57
C LEU A 18 5.05 1.46 15.56
N LYS A 19 5.45 1.17 16.82
CA LYS A 19 4.51 0.79 17.89
C LYS A 19 3.47 1.88 18.15
N ALA A 20 3.88 3.14 18.18
CA ALA A 20 2.96 4.27 18.36
C ALA A 20 1.95 4.39 17.20
N ALA A 21 2.41 4.22 15.95
CA ALA A 21 1.52 4.22 14.78
C ALA A 21 0.51 3.07 14.84
N VAL A 22 0.95 1.85 15.17
CA VAL A 22 0.07 0.70 15.35
C VAL A 22 -0.93 0.95 16.48
N HIS A 23 -0.49 1.48 17.61
CA HIS A 23 -1.37 1.80 18.74
C HIS A 23 -2.47 2.78 18.36
N TYR A 24 -2.12 3.84 17.62
CA TYR A 24 -3.10 4.81 17.13
C TYR A 24 -4.18 4.13 16.27
N THR A 25 -3.78 3.37 15.24
CA THR A 25 -4.74 2.68 14.35
C THR A 25 -5.56 1.64 15.09
N VAL A 26 -4.97 0.88 16.01
CA VAL A 26 -5.70 -0.06 16.86
C VAL A 26 -6.73 0.66 17.72
N GLY A 27 -6.39 1.84 18.26
CA GLY A 27 -7.33 2.69 18.99
C GLY A 27 -8.55 3.09 18.14
N CYS A 28 -8.32 3.53 16.89
CA CYS A 28 -9.41 3.86 15.95
C CYS A 28 -10.32 2.65 15.68
N LEU A 29 -9.73 1.48 15.38
CA LEU A 29 -10.51 0.27 15.12
C LEU A 29 -11.27 -0.22 16.37
N CYS A 30 -10.67 -0.12 17.56
CA CYS A 30 -11.35 -0.44 18.81
C CYS A 30 -12.54 0.50 19.06
N GLN A 31 -12.42 1.77 18.69
CA GLN A 31 -13.52 2.74 18.79
C GLN A 31 -14.70 2.34 17.89
N GLU A 32 -14.43 2.02 16.63
CA GLU A 32 -15.46 1.54 15.68
C GLU A 32 -16.18 0.29 16.22
N VAL A 33 -15.43 -0.67 16.77
CA VAL A 33 -15.99 -1.88 17.36
C VAL A 33 -16.77 -1.60 18.65
N ALA A 34 -16.29 -0.66 19.48
CA ALA A 34 -16.96 -0.26 20.71
C ALA A 34 -18.34 0.35 20.41
N GLU A 35 -18.41 1.19 19.38
CA GLU A 35 -19.66 1.81 18.91
C GLU A 35 -20.62 0.77 18.34
N ASP A 36 -20.17 -0.10 17.44
CA ASP A 36 -21.00 -1.17 16.84
C ASP A 36 -21.56 -2.14 17.90
N LYS A 37 -20.80 -2.42 18.96
CA LYS A 37 -21.18 -3.37 20.01
C LYS A 37 -21.82 -2.73 21.24
N GLY A 38 -21.84 -1.39 21.35
CA GLY A 38 -22.33 -0.68 22.53
C GLY A 38 -21.52 -0.99 23.79
N ILE A 39 -20.21 -1.24 23.66
CA ILE A 39 -19.29 -1.54 24.77
C ILE A 39 -18.23 -0.43 24.90
N GLN A 40 -17.35 -0.54 25.90
CA GLN A 40 -16.21 0.35 26.08
C GLN A 40 -14.94 -0.47 26.29
N PHE A 41 -13.84 -0.05 25.66
CA PHE A 41 -12.52 -0.65 25.90
C PHE A 41 -11.70 0.21 26.86
N SER A 42 -11.04 -0.43 27.83
CA SER A 42 -10.07 0.26 28.68
C SER A 42 -8.81 0.62 27.89
N LYS A 43 -8.07 1.64 28.35
CA LYS A 43 -6.77 2.02 27.76
C LYS A 43 -5.78 0.85 27.77
N GLN A 44 -5.80 0.06 28.83
CA GLN A 44 -4.95 -1.11 29.01
C GLN A 44 -5.32 -2.22 28.01
N THR A 45 -6.62 -2.41 27.72
CA THR A 45 -7.09 -3.36 26.71
C THR A 45 -6.61 -2.96 25.32
N ILE A 46 -6.76 -1.69 24.95
CA ILE A 46 -6.27 -1.16 23.66
C ILE A 46 -4.75 -1.32 23.55
N ALA A 47 -4.01 -1.00 24.61
CA ALA A 47 -2.55 -1.18 24.66
C ALA A 47 -2.15 -2.66 24.49
N ALA A 48 -2.86 -3.58 25.13
CA ALA A 48 -2.61 -5.01 25.00
C ALA A 48 -2.89 -5.52 23.57
N ILE A 49 -4.00 -5.11 22.95
CA ILE A 49 -4.31 -5.45 21.55
C ILE A 49 -3.25 -4.89 20.60
N SER A 50 -2.79 -3.66 20.84
CA SER A 50 -1.73 -3.03 20.07
C SER A 50 -0.42 -3.83 20.14
N GLU A 51 0.00 -4.24 21.34
CA GLU A 51 1.23 -5.02 21.52
C GLU A 51 1.11 -6.44 20.95
N ILE A 52 -0.06 -7.08 21.06
CA ILE A 52 -0.31 -8.39 20.41
C ILE A 52 -0.23 -8.25 18.90
N THR A 53 -0.89 -7.24 18.32
CA THR A 53 -0.86 -6.97 16.87
C THR A 53 0.56 -6.72 16.38
N PHE A 54 1.34 -5.92 17.11
CA PHE A 54 2.73 -5.63 16.75
C PHE A 54 3.60 -6.90 16.75
N ARG A 55 3.47 -7.76 17.76
CA ARG A 55 4.18 -9.05 17.81
C ARG A 55 3.71 -10.02 16.71
N GLN A 56 2.42 -10.00 16.37
CA GLN A 56 1.88 -10.84 15.30
C GLN A 56 2.47 -10.51 13.93
N CYS A 57 2.85 -9.26 13.67
CA CYS A 57 3.53 -8.86 12.44
C CYS A 57 4.86 -9.61 12.23
N GLU A 58 5.61 -9.92 13.29
CA GLU A 58 6.86 -10.68 13.17
C GLU A 58 6.60 -12.11 12.67
N VAL A 59 5.55 -12.74 13.20
CA VAL A 59 5.13 -14.09 12.76
C VAL A 59 4.70 -14.04 11.30
N PHE A 60 3.87 -13.05 10.93
CA PHE A 60 3.42 -12.89 9.55
C PHE A 60 4.58 -12.64 8.58
N ALA A 61 5.53 -11.77 8.94
CA ALA A 61 6.67 -11.46 8.08
C ALA A 61 7.52 -12.71 7.79
N LYS A 62 7.83 -13.51 8.82
CA LYS A 62 8.61 -14.74 8.68
C LYS A 62 7.87 -15.79 7.84
N ASP A 63 6.58 -15.98 8.08
CA ASP A 63 5.77 -16.93 7.32
C ASP A 63 5.68 -16.53 5.84
N LEU A 64 5.42 -15.25 5.55
CA LEU A 64 5.34 -14.73 4.19
C LEU A 64 6.68 -14.90 3.43
N GLU A 65 7.80 -14.60 4.08
CA GLU A 65 9.14 -14.84 3.52
C GLU A 65 9.34 -16.34 3.20
N MET A 66 8.97 -17.22 4.14
CA MET A 66 9.08 -18.66 3.94
C MET A 66 8.19 -19.19 2.82
N PHE A 67 6.96 -18.67 2.68
CA PHE A 67 6.04 -19.04 1.60
C PHE A 67 6.56 -18.60 0.23
N ALA A 68 7.06 -17.36 0.11
CA ALA A 68 7.68 -16.89 -1.11
C ALA A 68 8.89 -17.75 -1.50
N ARG A 69 9.77 -18.06 -0.52
CA ARG A 69 10.95 -18.91 -0.72
C ARG A 69 10.57 -20.34 -1.12
N HIS A 70 9.51 -20.91 -0.54
CA HIS A 70 9.00 -22.23 -0.92
C HIS A 70 8.57 -22.25 -2.40
N GLY A 71 7.98 -21.16 -2.88
CA GLY A 71 7.67 -20.95 -4.29
C GLY A 71 8.87 -20.54 -5.17
N LYS A 72 10.12 -20.66 -4.67
CA LYS A 72 11.36 -20.22 -5.36
C LYS A 72 11.36 -18.73 -5.76
N ARG A 73 10.65 -17.88 -5.00
CA ARG A 73 10.57 -16.42 -5.20
C ARG A 73 11.25 -15.69 -4.04
N THR A 74 11.71 -14.47 -4.31
CA THR A 74 12.20 -13.52 -3.30
C THR A 74 11.21 -12.40 -3.01
N VAL A 75 10.18 -12.26 -3.86
CA VAL A 75 9.13 -11.24 -3.73
C VAL A 75 7.83 -11.91 -3.31
N ILE A 76 7.27 -11.42 -2.20
CA ILE A 76 5.99 -11.85 -1.63
C ILE A 76 4.85 -11.38 -2.56
N ASN A 77 3.86 -12.23 -2.80
CA ASN A 77 2.68 -11.93 -3.61
C ASN A 77 1.38 -12.25 -2.85
N SER A 78 0.22 -12.05 -3.50
CA SER A 78 -1.09 -12.29 -2.91
C SER A 78 -1.34 -13.76 -2.53
N GLU A 79 -0.72 -14.71 -3.22
CA GLU A 79 -0.89 -16.14 -2.92
C GLU A 79 -0.22 -16.51 -1.59
N ASP A 80 0.91 -15.88 -1.26
CA ASP A 80 1.57 -16.06 0.04
C ASP A 80 0.66 -15.55 1.19
N VAL A 81 -0.03 -14.41 0.97
CA VAL A 81 -0.97 -13.83 1.94
C VAL A 81 -2.23 -14.68 2.09
N LYS A 82 -2.75 -15.26 0.99
CA LYS A 82 -3.86 -16.22 1.06
C LYS A 82 -3.46 -17.47 1.84
N LEU A 83 -2.23 -17.97 1.65
CA LEU A 83 -1.73 -19.13 2.38
C LEU A 83 -1.65 -18.88 3.89
N LEU A 84 -1.35 -17.65 4.31
CA LEU A 84 -1.36 -17.25 5.71
C LEU A 84 -2.76 -17.39 6.36
N ALA A 85 -3.83 -17.19 5.59
CA ALA A 85 -5.23 -17.33 6.04
C ALA A 85 -5.77 -18.77 5.98
N ARG A 86 -5.00 -19.74 5.47
CA ARG A 86 -5.49 -21.10 5.11
C ARG A 86 -6.16 -21.90 6.24
N ARG A 87 -5.85 -21.60 7.50
CA ARG A 87 -6.38 -22.36 8.66
C ARG A 87 -7.82 -22.02 8.99
N SER A 88 -8.35 -20.91 8.47
CA SER A 88 -9.73 -20.47 8.69
C SER A 88 -10.41 -20.23 7.35
N ASN A 89 -11.40 -21.06 7.01
CA ASN A 89 -12.11 -20.96 5.73
C ASN A 89 -12.84 -19.61 5.56
N SER A 90 -13.40 -19.06 6.64
CA SER A 90 -14.06 -17.75 6.60
C SER A 90 -13.06 -16.63 6.34
N LEU A 91 -11.90 -16.67 6.98
CA LEU A 91 -10.83 -15.69 6.77
C LEU A 91 -10.22 -15.82 5.37
N LEU A 92 -9.93 -17.04 4.92
CA LEU A 92 -9.40 -17.31 3.58
C LEU A 92 -10.34 -16.74 2.50
N ARG A 93 -11.65 -16.98 2.62
CA ARG A 93 -12.64 -16.41 1.70
C ARG A 93 -12.61 -14.89 1.72
N TYR A 94 -12.61 -14.27 2.90
CA TYR A 94 -12.59 -12.81 3.03
C TYR A 94 -11.34 -12.18 2.41
N ILE A 95 -10.15 -12.74 2.70
CA ILE A 95 -8.88 -12.26 2.15
C ILE A 95 -8.81 -12.48 0.62
N THR A 96 -9.34 -13.60 0.13
CA THR A 96 -9.40 -13.88 -1.31
C THR A 96 -10.26 -12.85 -2.04
N GLN A 97 -11.46 -12.57 -1.52
CA GLN A 97 -12.34 -11.52 -2.05
C GLN A 97 -11.63 -10.15 -2.06
N LYS A 98 -10.97 -9.77 -0.95
CA LYS A 98 -10.21 -8.50 -0.89
C LYS A 98 -9.06 -8.45 -1.90
N SER A 99 -8.38 -9.57 -2.14
CA SER A 99 -7.34 -9.66 -3.17
C SER A 99 -7.89 -9.43 -4.58
N GLU A 100 -9.08 -9.95 -4.89
CA GLU A 100 -9.75 -9.77 -6.18
C GLU A 100 -10.21 -8.31 -6.37
N GLU A 101 -10.82 -7.71 -5.35
CA GLU A 101 -11.20 -6.28 -5.34
C GLU A 101 -9.99 -5.38 -5.62
N LEU A 102 -8.84 -5.65 -5.00
CA LEU A 102 -7.61 -4.91 -5.23
C LEU A 102 -7.06 -5.10 -6.66
N ALA A 103 -7.16 -6.32 -7.21
CA ALA A 103 -6.73 -6.59 -8.58
C ALA A 103 -7.56 -5.79 -9.60
N LEU A 104 -8.87 -5.74 -9.43
CA LEU A 104 -9.79 -4.94 -10.26
C LEU A 104 -9.49 -3.45 -10.16
N ASN A 105 -9.36 -2.92 -8.95
CA ASN A 105 -9.02 -1.50 -8.72
C ASN A 105 -7.70 -1.11 -9.39
N ASN A 106 -6.69 -1.99 -9.36
CA ASN A 106 -5.40 -1.76 -10.01
C ASN A 106 -5.51 -1.74 -11.54
N LEU A 107 -6.37 -2.57 -12.14
CA LEU A 107 -6.65 -2.55 -13.57
C LEU A 107 -7.34 -1.24 -13.97
N GLU A 108 -8.37 -0.82 -13.24
CA GLU A 108 -9.06 0.44 -13.50
C GLU A 108 -8.13 1.66 -13.42
N GLN A 109 -7.27 1.71 -12.41
CA GLN A 109 -6.28 2.79 -12.28
C GLN A 109 -5.28 2.82 -13.43
N LYS A 110 -4.84 1.64 -13.93
CA LYS A 110 -3.95 1.55 -15.10
C LYS A 110 -4.64 2.08 -16.35
N GLU A 111 -5.90 1.71 -16.59
CA GLU A 111 -6.69 2.19 -17.74
C GLU A 111 -6.95 3.70 -17.65
N ARG A 112 -7.24 4.25 -16.46
CA ARG A 112 -7.36 5.70 -16.25
C ARG A 112 -6.04 6.44 -16.53
N LYS A 113 -4.90 5.88 -16.14
CA LYS A 113 -3.58 6.47 -16.42
C LYS A 113 -3.26 6.44 -17.93
N LYS A 114 -3.55 5.35 -18.63
CA LYS A 114 -3.40 5.26 -20.09
C LYS A 114 -4.24 6.31 -20.82
N LYS A 115 -5.52 6.45 -20.47
CA LYS A 115 -6.41 7.48 -21.04
C LYS A 115 -5.90 8.90 -20.80
N LYS A 116 -5.39 9.22 -19.61
CA LYS A 116 -4.78 10.54 -19.33
C LYS A 116 -3.53 10.79 -20.17
N SER A 117 -2.69 9.77 -20.37
CA SER A 117 -1.48 9.89 -21.19
C SER A 117 -1.76 10.03 -22.69
N SER A 118 -2.82 9.39 -23.20
CA SER A 118 -3.24 9.54 -24.61
C SER A 118 -3.85 10.91 -24.89
N THR A 119 -4.64 11.47 -23.97
CA THR A 119 -5.19 12.84 -24.10
C THR A 119 -4.10 13.91 -24.04
N ALA A 120 -3.05 13.71 -23.21
CA ALA A 120 -1.91 14.61 -23.17
C ALA A 120 -1.04 14.58 -24.45
N LYS A 121 -0.97 13.42 -25.14
CA LYS A 121 -0.25 13.28 -26.41
C LYS A 121 -0.99 13.92 -27.59
N GLY A 122 -2.33 13.85 -27.59
CA GLY A 122 -3.17 14.50 -28.62
C GLY A 122 -3.21 16.03 -28.55
N LYS A 123 -2.91 16.62 -27.38
CA LYS A 123 -2.83 18.09 -27.22
C LYS A 123 -1.49 18.67 -27.72
N ARG A 124 -0.42 17.87 -27.78
CA ARG A 124 0.87 18.35 -28.34
C ARG A 124 0.90 18.34 -29.86
N THR A 125 0.11 17.49 -30.51
CA THR A 125 0.06 17.43 -31.98
C THR A 125 -0.81 18.51 -32.61
N SER A 126 -1.67 19.19 -31.83
CA SER A 126 -2.50 20.30 -32.33
C SER A 126 -1.80 21.65 -32.35
N ASP A 127 -0.78 21.86 -31.50
CA ASP A 127 -0.07 23.15 -31.44
C ASP A 127 1.04 23.26 -32.49
N GLU A 128 1.60 22.14 -32.97
CA GLU A 128 2.71 22.11 -33.94
C GLU A 128 2.25 22.27 -35.42
N GLN A 129 0.93 22.22 -35.68
CA GLN A 129 0.36 22.46 -37.02
C GLN A 129 -0.09 23.91 -37.26
N VAL A 130 -0.13 24.76 -36.24
CA VAL A 130 -0.59 26.16 -36.38
C VAL A 130 0.56 27.12 -36.73
N GLU A 131 1.82 26.80 -36.40
CA GLU A 131 2.97 27.69 -36.67
C GLU A 131 3.48 27.67 -38.13
N VAL A 132 3.13 26.67 -38.95
CA VAL A 132 3.68 26.54 -40.32
C VAL A 132 2.90 27.30 -41.39
N MET A 133 1.77 27.95 -41.06
CA MET A 133 0.93 28.65 -42.05
C MET A 133 1.09 30.18 -42.08
N ALA A 134 2.06 30.76 -41.35
CA ALA A 134 2.19 32.21 -41.20
C ALA A 134 3.39 32.86 -41.93
N GLU A 135 4.13 32.13 -42.78
CA GLU A 135 5.25 32.70 -43.55
C GLU A 135 5.21 32.27 -45.02
N SER A 136 4.23 32.77 -45.77
CA SER A 136 4.34 32.78 -47.24
C SER A 136 3.37 33.80 -47.81
N GLU A 137 3.76 35.08 -47.80
CA GLU A 137 3.37 36.12 -48.77
C GLU A 137 4.04 37.44 -48.37
N ASP A 138 5.23 37.70 -48.93
CA ASP A 138 5.61 38.98 -49.56
C ASP A 138 7.13 39.06 -49.80
N SER A 139 7.54 38.82 -51.04
CA SER A 139 8.71 39.47 -51.65
C SER A 139 8.85 39.06 -53.11
N ASN A 140 8.17 39.77 -54.01
CA ASN A 140 8.73 39.97 -55.34
C ASN A 140 8.17 41.24 -56.00
N MET A 141 8.96 42.31 -55.99
CA MET A 141 8.90 43.33 -57.05
C MET A 141 10.30 43.92 -57.22
N ALA A 142 10.98 43.44 -58.27
CA ALA A 142 11.99 44.16 -59.03
C ALA A 142 11.45 44.26 -60.47
#